data_AF-A0A3E1NDA7-F1
#
_entry.id   AF-A0A3E1NDA7-F1
#
_cell.length_a   1.000
_cell.length_b   1.000
_cell.length_c   1.000
_cell.angle_alpha   90.00
_cell.angle_beta   90.00
_cell.angle_gamma   90.00
#
_symmetry.space_group_name_H-M   'P 1'
#
loop_
_entity.id
_entity.type
_entity.pdbx_description
1 polymer ?
#
loop_
_entity_poly.entity_id
_entity_poly.type
_entity_poly.pdbx_seq_one_letter_code
_entity_poly.pdbx_strand_id
1 'polypeptide(L)'
;MIMTAAYKVVVQSSNDSVKKTKAILLFETLYKTDELINRLNTDLSTYKEGNAENISKVRELLVDGDLGDSLNNCLMKNLIKARNFSGNPQQVHKIDSLKNIIFKTASSDKNWRDELFGTTNSVGASFILLGLQKEVYSIGSIAFSGNDLK
;
A
#
# COMPACT_ATOMS: atom_id res chain seq x y z
N MET A 1 10.95 5.25 -7.04
CA MET A 1 11.42 6.10 -8.17
C MET A 1 10.38 6.27 -9.28
N ILE A 2 9.79 5.19 -9.82
CA ILE A 2 8.84 5.25 -10.96
C ILE A 2 7.56 6.03 -10.63
N MET A 3 6.94 5.78 -9.47
CA MET A 3 5.74 6.51 -9.02
C MET A 3 5.96 8.03 -8.96
N THR A 4 7.09 8.49 -8.42
CA THR A 4 7.43 9.91 -8.30
C THR A 4 7.60 10.58 -9.67
N ALA A 5 8.18 9.86 -10.63
CA ALA A 5 8.32 10.36 -12.00
C ALA A 5 6.96 10.51 -12.68
N ALA A 6 6.09 9.48 -12.60
CA ALA A 6 4.75 9.51 -13.18
C ALA A 6 3.88 10.61 -12.55
N TYR A 7 3.95 10.79 -11.24
CA TYR A 7 3.30 11.90 -10.53
C TYR A 7 3.75 13.28 -11.04
N LYS A 8 5.07 13.51 -11.17
CA LYS A 8 5.62 14.79 -11.63
C LYS A 8 5.11 15.16 -13.02
N VAL A 9 5.09 14.19 -13.94
CA VAL A 9 4.56 14.39 -15.30
C VAL A 9 3.11 14.87 -15.24
N VAL A 10 2.25 14.19 -14.48
CA VAL A 10 0.82 14.53 -14.35
C VAL A 10 0.60 15.93 -13.77
N VAL A 11 1.35 16.32 -12.74
CA VAL A 11 1.19 17.64 -12.11
C VAL A 11 1.69 18.76 -13.01
N GLN A 12 2.80 18.53 -13.74
CA GLN A 12 3.38 19.52 -14.64
C GLN A 12 2.58 19.68 -15.94
N SER A 13 1.96 18.61 -16.45
CA SER A 13 1.22 18.65 -17.71
C SER A 13 -0.24 19.06 -17.59
N SER A 14 -0.85 18.90 -16.41
CA SER A 14 -2.27 19.24 -16.24
C SER A 14 -2.46 20.76 -16.25
N ASN A 15 -3.43 21.28 -17.00
CA ASN A 15 -3.95 22.64 -16.81
C ASN A 15 -5.19 22.68 -15.89
N ASP A 16 -5.75 21.51 -15.58
CA ASP A 16 -6.90 21.35 -14.68
C ASP A 16 -6.43 21.36 -13.21
N SER A 17 -6.87 22.37 -12.46
CA SER A 17 -6.55 22.57 -11.04
C SER A 17 -7.16 21.49 -10.14
N VAL A 18 -8.35 21.00 -10.46
CA VAL A 18 -9.01 19.91 -9.72
C VAL A 18 -8.23 18.62 -9.92
N LYS A 19 -7.82 18.33 -11.15
CA LYS A 19 -6.98 17.16 -11.46
C LYS A 19 -5.63 17.22 -10.76
N LYS A 20 -4.98 18.38 -10.69
CA LYS A 20 -3.74 18.59 -9.90
C LYS A 20 -3.95 18.28 -8.43
N THR A 21 -4.99 18.86 -7.82
CA THR A 21 -5.30 18.63 -6.41
C THR A 21 -5.55 17.15 -6.11
N LYS A 22 -6.32 16.45 -6.97
CA LYS A 22 -6.54 15.01 -6.82
C LYS A 22 -5.24 14.20 -6.96
N ALA A 23 -4.35 14.58 -7.89
CA ALA A 23 -3.05 13.93 -8.06
C ALA A 23 -2.14 14.10 -6.83
N ILE A 24 -2.07 15.32 -6.27
CA ILE A 24 -1.32 15.62 -5.04
C ILE A 24 -1.87 14.79 -3.88
N LEU A 25 -3.19 14.80 -3.67
CA LEU A 25 -3.83 14.07 -2.58
C LEU A 25 -3.68 12.54 -2.68
N LEU A 26 -3.57 12.00 -3.89
CA LEU A 26 -3.26 10.59 -4.12
C LEU A 26 -1.78 10.30 -3.83
N PHE A 27 -0.88 11.14 -4.33
CA PHE A 27 0.56 10.98 -4.10
C PHE A 27 0.91 11.03 -2.62
N GLU A 28 0.34 11.97 -1.86
CA GLU A 28 0.55 12.09 -0.42
C GLU A 28 0.11 10.84 0.34
N THR A 29 -1.01 10.21 -0.04
CA THR A 29 -1.47 9.00 0.65
C THR A 29 -0.61 7.80 0.31
N LEU A 30 -0.18 7.68 -0.95
CA LEU A 30 0.76 6.63 -1.37
C LEU A 30 2.08 6.76 -0.62
N TYR A 31 2.62 7.98 -0.54
CA TYR A 31 3.86 8.28 0.17
C TYR A 31 3.77 7.97 1.67
N LYS A 32 2.69 8.40 2.35
CA LYS A 32 2.47 8.09 3.77
C LYS A 32 2.37 6.58 4.04
N THR A 33 1.81 5.83 3.09
CA THR A 33 1.72 4.36 3.22
C THR A 33 3.08 3.71 3.04
N ASP A 34 3.87 4.19 2.07
CA ASP A 34 5.26 3.77 1.87
C ASP A 34 6.12 4.03 3.12
N GLU A 35 6.02 5.22 3.72
CA GLU A 35 6.71 5.55 4.96
C GLU A 35 6.28 4.66 6.14
N LEU A 36 4.97 4.39 6.28
CA LEU A 36 4.49 3.46 7.31
C LEU A 36 5.10 2.07 7.14
N ILE A 37 5.13 1.55 5.91
CA ILE A 37 5.74 0.25 5.63
C ILE A 37 7.25 0.25 5.94
N ASN A 38 7.97 1.30 5.54
CA ASN A 38 9.40 1.43 5.85
C ASN A 38 9.66 1.48 7.36
N ARG A 39 8.83 2.21 8.11
CA ARG A 39 8.90 2.25 9.57
C ARG A 39 8.66 0.86 10.16
N LEU A 40 7.62 0.15 9.74
CA LEU A 40 7.33 -1.20 10.21
C LEU A 40 8.48 -2.16 9.92
N ASN A 41 9.07 -2.11 8.73
CA ASN A 41 10.27 -2.90 8.40
C ASN A 41 11.47 -2.54 9.29
N THR A 42 11.64 -1.26 9.61
CA THR A 42 12.68 -0.81 10.55
C THR A 42 12.44 -1.40 11.94
N ASP A 43 11.21 -1.32 12.46
CA ASP A 43 10.85 -1.89 13.76
C ASP A 43 11.11 -3.41 13.79
N LEU A 44 10.70 -4.13 12.75
CA LEU A 44 10.93 -5.58 12.62
C LEU A 44 12.42 -5.95 12.53
N SER A 45 13.25 -5.10 11.92
CA SER A 45 14.71 -5.34 11.81
C SER A 45 15.43 -5.31 13.16
N THR A 46 14.82 -4.70 14.18
CA THR A 46 15.37 -4.72 15.55
C THR A 46 15.21 -6.08 16.24
N TYR A 47 14.38 -6.97 15.69
CA TYR A 47 14.13 -8.30 16.26
C TYR A 47 15.25 -9.25 15.85
N LYS A 48 15.96 -9.80 16.84
CA LYS A 48 17.09 -10.70 16.62
C LYS A 48 16.68 -11.93 15.80
N GLU A 49 17.35 -12.17 14.68
CA GLU A 49 17.09 -13.32 13.81
C GLU A 49 17.20 -14.65 14.58
N GLY A 50 16.31 -15.61 14.27
CA GLY A 50 16.30 -16.94 14.89
C GLY A 50 15.67 -17.02 16.29
N ASN A 51 15.20 -15.91 16.86
CA ASN A 51 14.45 -15.95 18.13
C ASN A 51 12.99 -16.39 17.90
N ALA A 52 12.57 -17.46 18.57
CA ALA A 52 11.19 -17.96 18.54
C ALA A 52 10.15 -16.93 19.03
N GLU A 53 10.55 -16.00 19.91
CA GLU A 53 9.68 -14.91 20.38
C GLU A 53 9.31 -13.89 19.30
N ASN A 54 10.00 -13.89 18.15
CA ASN A 54 9.74 -12.94 17.08
C ASN A 54 8.32 -13.06 16.51
N ILE A 55 7.72 -14.25 16.54
CA ILE A 55 6.32 -14.44 16.13
C ILE A 55 5.38 -13.67 17.07
N SER A 56 5.61 -13.76 18.38
CA SER A 56 4.78 -13.05 19.37
C SER A 56 4.90 -11.53 19.22
N LYS A 57 6.11 -11.02 18.98
CA LYS A 57 6.35 -9.57 18.79
C LYS A 57 5.75 -9.03 17.49
N VAL A 58 5.80 -9.83 16.41
CA VAL A 58 5.11 -9.50 15.15
C VAL A 58 3.61 -9.43 15.37
N ARG A 59 3.06 -10.44 16.06
CA ARG A 59 1.63 -10.50 16.39
C ARG A 59 1.18 -9.31 17.23
N GLU A 60 1.92 -8.98 18.28
CA GLU A 60 1.65 -7.81 19.13
C GLU A 60 1.63 -6.51 18.31
N LEU A 61 2.60 -6.33 17.41
CA LEU A 61 2.73 -5.12 16.60
C LEU A 61 1.64 -4.99 15.52
N LEU A 62 1.36 -6.08 14.78
CA LEU A 62 0.59 -6.04 13.53
C LEU A 62 -0.79 -6.69 13.60
N VAL A 63 -1.10 -7.45 14.65
CA VAL A 63 -2.37 -8.17 14.79
C VAL A 63 -3.14 -7.66 16.00
N ASP A 64 -2.51 -7.67 17.17
CA ASP A 64 -3.17 -7.30 18.42
C ASP A 64 -3.11 -5.77 18.64
N GLY A 65 -2.11 -5.09 18.08
CA GLY A 65 -1.99 -3.63 18.05
C GLY A 65 -2.63 -2.96 16.82
N ASP A 66 -2.64 -1.63 16.83
CA ASP A 66 -3.36 -0.80 15.85
C ASP A 66 -2.63 -0.63 14.50
N LEU A 67 -1.37 -1.06 14.38
CA LEU A 67 -0.57 -0.79 13.18
C LEU A 67 -1.00 -1.63 11.98
N GLY A 68 -1.47 -2.86 12.19
CA GLY A 68 -2.05 -3.68 11.12
C GLY A 68 -3.31 -3.05 10.54
N ASP A 69 -4.16 -2.48 11.39
CA ASP A 69 -5.37 -1.76 10.96
C ASP A 69 -5.04 -0.44 10.29
N SER A 70 -4.05 0.28 10.81
CA SER A 70 -3.55 1.50 10.18
C SER A 70 -3.01 1.22 8.77
N LEU A 71 -2.26 0.13 8.59
CA LEU A 71 -1.76 -0.31 7.30
C LEU A 71 -2.91 -0.68 6.35
N ASN A 72 -3.87 -1.50 6.79
CA ASN A 72 -5.04 -1.87 6.01
C ASN A 72 -5.82 -0.62 5.54
N ASN A 73 -6.11 0.29 6.47
CA ASN A 73 -6.82 1.54 6.19
C ASN A 73 -6.06 2.41 5.18
N CYS A 74 -4.74 2.51 5.28
CA CYS A 74 -3.91 3.23 4.31
C CYS A 74 -3.97 2.59 2.92
N LEU A 75 -3.84 1.26 2.82
CA LEU A 75 -3.96 0.52 1.56
C LEU A 75 -5.33 0.71 0.90
N MET A 76 -6.41 0.62 1.68
CA MET A 76 -7.77 0.84 1.19
C MET A 76 -7.98 2.28 0.70
N LYS A 77 -7.48 3.27 1.45
CA LYS A 77 -7.53 4.69 1.04
C LYS A 77 -6.78 4.93 -0.27
N ASN A 78 -5.62 4.30 -0.47
CA ASN A 78 -4.87 4.41 -1.72
C ASN A 78 -5.65 3.88 -2.91
N LEU A 79 -6.27 2.69 -2.77
CA LEU A 79 -7.08 2.09 -3.82
C LEU A 79 -8.29 2.97 -4.19
N ILE A 80 -9.01 3.47 -3.18
CA ILE A 80 -10.18 4.35 -3.41
C ILE A 80 -9.76 5.63 -4.14
N LYS A 81 -8.69 6.29 -3.67
CA LYS A 81 -8.20 7.52 -4.30
C LYS A 81 -7.68 7.26 -5.71
N ALA A 82 -6.96 6.18 -5.94
CA ALA A 82 -6.44 5.80 -7.25
C ALA A 82 -7.58 5.50 -8.23
N ARG A 83 -8.61 4.78 -7.79
CA ARG A 83 -9.82 4.52 -8.58
C ARG A 83 -10.53 5.81 -8.95
N ASN A 84 -10.70 6.74 -8.00
CA ASN A 84 -11.34 8.04 -8.25
C ASN A 84 -10.50 8.99 -9.12
N PHE A 85 -9.18 8.80 -9.14
CA PHE A 85 -8.27 9.55 -9.98
C PHE A 85 -8.17 8.99 -11.41
N SER A 86 -8.37 7.68 -11.57
CA SER A 86 -8.27 6.99 -12.86
C SER A 86 -9.22 7.59 -13.87
N GLY A 87 -8.69 7.97 -15.04
CA GLY A 87 -9.42 8.66 -16.09
C GLY A 87 -10.12 7.73 -17.07
N ASN A 88 -9.84 6.43 -17.03
CA ASN A 88 -10.43 5.45 -17.94
C ASN A 88 -10.80 4.10 -17.28
N PRO A 89 -11.72 3.32 -17.88
CA PRO A 89 -12.18 2.06 -17.32
C PRO A 89 -11.09 0.99 -17.16
N GLN A 90 -10.06 0.99 -18.02
CA GLN A 90 -8.98 0.00 -17.96
C GLN A 90 -8.10 0.21 -16.73
N GLN A 91 -7.81 1.47 -16.37
CA GLN A 91 -7.11 1.81 -15.13
C GLN A 91 -7.94 1.38 -13.91
N VAL A 92 -9.23 1.71 -13.89
CA VAL A 92 -10.14 1.32 -12.81
C VAL A 92 -10.15 -0.19 -12.61
N HIS A 93 -10.26 -0.96 -13.69
CA HIS A 93 -10.23 -2.42 -13.61
C HIS A 93 -8.90 -2.92 -13.02
N LYS A 94 -7.76 -2.39 -13.47
CA LYS A 94 -6.44 -2.78 -12.92
C LYS A 94 -6.32 -2.46 -11.42
N ILE A 95 -6.83 -1.31 -10.97
CA ILE A 95 -6.88 -0.94 -9.55
C ILE A 95 -7.78 -1.90 -8.75
N ASP A 96 -8.95 -2.24 -9.27
CA ASP A 96 -9.85 -3.21 -8.63
C ASP A 96 -9.23 -4.62 -8.56
N SER A 97 -8.47 -5.03 -9.57
CA SER A 97 -7.69 -6.27 -9.52
C SER A 97 -6.59 -6.24 -8.45
N LEU A 98 -5.91 -5.11 -8.24
CA LEU A 98 -4.94 -4.95 -7.16
C LEU A 98 -5.60 -5.05 -5.78
N LYS A 99 -6.80 -4.48 -5.60
CA LYS A 99 -7.57 -4.67 -4.36
C LYS A 99 -7.77 -6.16 -4.07
N ASN A 100 -8.15 -6.93 -5.07
CA ASN A 100 -8.33 -8.37 -4.92
C ASN A 100 -7.03 -9.11 -4.64
N ILE A 101 -5.86 -8.61 -5.06
CA ILE A 101 -4.57 -9.23 -4.75
C ILE A 101 -4.18 -8.93 -3.29
N ILE A 102 -4.29 -7.68 -2.87
CA ILE A 102 -3.90 -7.23 -1.53
C ILE A 102 -4.78 -7.86 -0.43
N PHE A 103 -6.08 -7.99 -0.69
CA PHE A 103 -7.06 -8.46 0.29
C PHE A 103 -7.62 -9.85 -0.02
N LYS A 104 -7.03 -10.58 -0.98
CA LYS A 104 -7.50 -11.93 -1.38
C LYS A 104 -7.48 -12.93 -0.24
N THR A 105 -6.51 -12.77 0.65
CA THR A 105 -6.17 -13.77 1.65
C THR A 105 -7.27 -13.86 2.70
N ALA A 106 -7.80 -12.74 3.20
CA ALA A 106 -8.79 -12.73 4.28
C ALA A 106 -10.00 -13.64 4.02
N SER A 107 -9.93 -14.86 4.58
CA SER A 107 -11.09 -15.74 4.71
C SER A 107 -12.19 -15.05 5.55
N SER A 108 -13.46 -15.40 5.34
CA SER A 108 -14.59 -14.77 6.05
C SER A 108 -14.49 -14.86 7.58
N ASP A 109 -13.70 -15.82 8.07
CA ASP A 109 -13.63 -16.19 9.48
C ASP A 109 -12.36 -15.66 10.18
N LYS A 110 -11.36 -15.15 9.42
CA LYS A 110 -10.14 -14.57 9.97
C LYS A 110 -9.91 -13.14 9.47
N ASN A 111 -9.56 -12.27 10.40
CA ASN A 111 -9.19 -10.90 10.07
C ASN A 111 -7.92 -10.88 9.20
N TRP A 112 -7.91 -10.09 8.11
CA TRP A 112 -6.83 -9.97 7.14
C TRP A 112 -5.43 -9.91 7.75
N ARG A 113 -5.28 -9.16 8.85
CA ARG A 113 -4.00 -9.02 9.56
C ARG A 113 -3.56 -10.28 10.29
N ASP A 114 -4.49 -11.01 10.91
CA ASP A 114 -4.19 -12.28 11.59
C ASP A 114 -3.76 -13.35 10.57
N GLU A 115 -4.36 -13.34 9.39
CA GLU A 115 -3.99 -14.27 8.33
C GLU A 115 -2.58 -14.00 7.77
N LEU A 116 -2.20 -12.72 7.61
CA LEU A 116 -0.89 -12.35 7.11
C LEU A 116 0.22 -12.46 8.16
N PHE A 117 -0.07 -12.07 9.41
CA PHE A 117 0.97 -11.84 10.42
C PHE A 117 0.83 -12.70 11.68
N GLY A 118 -0.31 -13.38 11.88
CA GLY A 118 -0.63 -14.04 13.15
C GLY A 118 0.33 -15.15 13.57
N THR A 119 1.00 -15.79 12.63
CA THR A 119 2.01 -16.84 12.88
C THR A 119 3.35 -16.55 12.19
N THR A 120 3.53 -15.33 11.69
CA THR A 120 4.68 -14.96 10.86
C THR A 120 5.80 -14.39 11.73
N ASN A 121 7.04 -14.83 11.50
CA ASN A 121 8.20 -14.25 12.18
C ASN A 121 8.61 -12.89 11.55
N SER A 122 9.58 -12.19 12.15
CA SER A 122 10.00 -10.86 11.70
C SER A 122 10.44 -10.80 10.24
N VAL A 123 11.18 -11.83 9.79
CA VAL A 123 11.67 -11.93 8.40
C VAL A 123 10.50 -12.13 7.43
N GLY A 124 9.60 -13.06 7.73
CA GLY A 124 8.41 -13.30 6.92
C GLY A 124 7.49 -12.08 6.85
N ALA A 125 7.30 -11.40 7.99
CA ALA A 125 6.49 -10.19 8.06
C ALA A 125 7.11 -9.06 7.22
N SER A 126 8.44 -8.94 7.23
CA SER A 126 9.16 -7.99 6.38
C SER A 126 8.97 -8.28 4.89
N PHE A 127 9.02 -9.55 4.48
CA PHE A 127 8.74 -9.91 3.08
C PHE A 127 7.29 -9.59 2.66
N ILE A 128 6.31 -9.83 3.55
CA ILE A 128 4.92 -9.46 3.29
C ILE A 128 4.80 -7.94 3.13
N LEU A 129 5.41 -7.16 4.03
CA LEU A 129 5.41 -5.70 3.97
C LEU A 129 6.05 -5.17 2.68
N LEU A 130 7.18 -5.74 2.24
CA LEU A 130 7.81 -5.40 0.96
C LEU A 130 6.91 -5.75 -0.24
N GLY A 131 6.19 -6.87 -0.17
CA GLY A 131 5.15 -7.20 -1.15
C GLY A 131 4.06 -6.13 -1.22
N LEU A 132 3.52 -5.74 -0.07
CA LEU A 132 2.52 -4.66 0.00
C LEU A 132 3.06 -3.32 -0.51
N GLN A 133 4.33 -3.00 -0.23
CA GLN A 133 4.99 -1.79 -0.74
C GLN A 133 5.06 -1.76 -2.26
N LYS A 134 5.41 -2.90 -2.88
CA LYS A 134 5.37 -3.05 -4.34
C LYS A 134 3.96 -2.79 -4.89
N GLU A 135 2.93 -3.27 -4.21
CA GLU A 135 1.54 -3.03 -4.63
C GLU A 135 1.15 -1.55 -4.49
N VAL A 136 1.61 -0.84 -3.44
CA VAL A 136 1.45 0.63 -3.33
C VAL A 136 2.05 1.35 -4.53
N TYR A 137 3.25 0.97 -4.98
CA TYR A 137 3.84 1.56 -6.18
C TYR A 137 3.08 1.20 -7.46
N SER A 138 2.51 0.01 -7.53
CA SER A 138 1.70 -0.43 -8.67
C SER A 138 0.41 0.39 -8.77
N ILE A 139 -0.27 0.64 -7.63
CA ILE A 139 -1.44 1.52 -7.54
C ILE A 139 -1.12 2.91 -8.13
N GLY A 140 -0.05 3.54 -7.64
CA GLY A 140 0.37 4.85 -8.12
C GLY A 140 0.71 4.85 -9.61
N SER A 141 1.49 3.86 -10.06
CA SER A 141 1.92 3.76 -11.45
C SER A 141 0.73 3.61 -12.41
N ILE A 142 -0.24 2.75 -12.08
CA ILE A 142 -1.45 2.57 -12.89
C ILE A 142 -2.31 3.84 -12.91
N ALA A 143 -2.50 4.48 -11.76
CA ALA A 143 -3.32 5.68 -11.66
C ALA A 143 -2.73 6.83 -12.49
N PHE A 144 -1.40 6.98 -12.50
CA PHE A 144 -0.72 8.05 -13.23
C PHE A 144 -0.39 7.71 -14.70
N SER A 145 -0.38 6.44 -15.11
CA SER A 145 0.08 6.02 -16.46
C SER A 145 -0.88 6.34 -17.62
N GLY A 146 -2.14 6.65 -17.36
CA GLY A 146 -3.20 6.74 -18.37
C GLY A 146 -3.82 8.12 -18.54
N ASN A 147 -3.20 9.17 -17.98
CA ASN A 147 -3.54 10.53 -18.35
C ASN A 147 -2.78 10.85 -19.62
N ASP A 148 -3.40 10.56 -20.77
CA ASP A 148 -2.91 11.00 -22.07
C ASP A 148 -2.49 12.47 -21.95
N LEU A 149 -1.19 12.67 -22.16
CA LEU A 149 -0.61 13.92 -22.58
C LEU A 149 -1.22 14.22 -23.96
N LYS A 150 -2.42 14.78 -23.98
CA LYS A 150 -3.00 15.44 -25.15
C LYS A 150 -2.93 16.94 -24.93
#